data_AF-A0A924EMP1-F1
#
_entry.id   AF-A0A924EMP1-F1
#
_cell.length_a   1.000
_cell.length_b   1.000
_cell.length_c   1.000
_cell.angle_alpha   90.00
_cell.angle_beta   90.00
_cell.angle_gamma   90.00
#
_symmetry.space_group_name_H-M   'P 1'
#
loop_
_entity.id
_entity.type
_entity.pdbx_description
1 polymer ?
#
loop_
_entity_poly.entity_id
_entity_poly.type
_entity_poly.pdbx_seq_one_letter_code
_entity_poly.pdbx_strand_id
1 'polypeptide(L)' 'GILLLKEGETATFLIPSELGYGARGAGGVIPANAWLVFDVELVKVP' A
#
# COMPACT_ATOMS: atom_id res chain seq x y z
N GLY A 1 6.88 5.29 2.69
CA GLY A 1 5.50 5.78 2.88
C GLY A 1 5.25 6.05 4.34
N ILE A 2 4.98 5.02 5.12
CA ILE A 2 4.55 5.12 6.54
C ILE A 2 5.46 6.00 7.41
N LEU A 3 6.79 5.90 7.24
CA LEU A 3 7.76 6.72 8.00
C LEU A 3 7.64 8.24 7.79
N LEU A 4 6.87 8.69 6.79
CA LEU A 4 6.61 10.10 6.53
C LEU A 4 5.35 10.61 7.23
N LEU A 5 4.52 9.71 7.76
CA LEU A 5 3.27 10.05 8.46
C LEU A 5 3.52 10.28 9.95
N LYS A 6 2.73 11.16 10.55
CA LYS A 6 2.63 11.35 12.00
C LYS A 6 1.47 10.53 12.57
N GLU A 7 1.53 10.21 13.86
CA GLU A 7 0.41 9.55 14.54
C GLU A 7 -0.88 10.37 14.40
N GLY A 8 -1.97 9.71 14.02
CA GLY A 8 -3.26 10.31 13.65
C GLY A 8 -3.37 10.80 12.21
N GLU A 9 -2.30 10.74 11.41
CA GLU A 9 -2.31 11.18 10.01
C GLU A 9 -2.86 10.10 9.07
N THR A 10 -3.63 10.53 8.07
CA THR A 10 -4.17 9.69 7.00
C THR A 10 -3.55 10.05 5.66
N ALA A 11 -3.23 9.05 4.83
CA ALA A 11 -2.74 9.26 3.47
C ALA A 11 -3.19 8.14 2.53
N THR A 12 -3.35 8.47 1.25
CA THR A 12 -3.56 7.48 0.18
C THR A 12 -2.22 7.12 -0.47
N PHE A 13 -1.85 5.85 -0.46
CA PHE A 13 -0.67 5.35 -1.14
C PHE A 13 -1.03 4.71 -2.47
N LEU A 14 -0.43 5.23 -3.53
CA LEU A 14 -0.45 4.65 -4.87
C LEU A 14 0.83 3.84 -5.06
N ILE A 15 0.71 2.53 -5.15
CA ILE A 15 1.84 1.61 -5.20
C ILE A 15 1.85 0.93 -6.57
N PRO A 16 2.86 1.24 -7.42
CA PRO A 16 3.10 0.50 -8.65
C PRO A 16 3.31 -0.98 -8.37
N SER A 17 2.98 -1.82 -9.34
CA SER A 17 2.96 -3.28 -9.15
C SER A 17 4.30 -3.85 -8.71
N GLU A 18 5.41 -3.26 -9.19
CA GLU A 18 6.79 -3.67 -8.94
C GLU A 18 7.19 -3.50 -7.47
N LEU A 19 6.54 -2.58 -6.75
CA LEU A 19 6.69 -2.38 -5.31
C LEU A 19 5.64 -3.15 -4.48
N GLY A 20 4.70 -3.82 -5.16
CA GLY A 20 3.64 -4.66 -4.58
C GLY A 20 3.83 -6.13 -4.92
N TYR A 21 2.85 -6.71 -5.63
CA TYR A 21 2.82 -8.15 -5.97
C TYR A 21 3.42 -8.50 -7.35
N GLY A 22 3.83 -7.49 -8.12
CA GLY A 22 4.47 -7.61 -9.42
C GLY A 22 3.71 -8.51 -10.40
N ALA A 23 4.45 -9.17 -11.28
CA ALA A 23 3.89 -10.08 -12.28
C ALA A 23 3.28 -11.36 -11.68
N ARG A 24 3.55 -11.66 -10.41
CA ARG A 24 3.00 -12.85 -9.74
C ARG A 24 1.54 -12.65 -9.35
N GLY A 25 1.13 -11.41 -9.04
CA GLY A 25 -0.17 -11.16 -8.40
C GLY A 25 -0.29 -11.87 -7.04
N ALA A 26 -1.51 -11.95 -6.50
CA ALA A 26 -1.75 -12.63 -5.23
C ALA A 26 -3.14 -13.25 -5.11
N GLY A 27 -3.18 -14.52 -4.66
CA GLY A 27 -4.38 -15.20 -4.16
C GLY A 27 -5.55 -15.32 -5.14
N GLY A 28 -5.34 -15.08 -6.44
CA GLY A 28 -6.40 -15.03 -7.45
C GLY A 28 -7.31 -13.79 -7.37
N VAL A 29 -7.06 -12.89 -6.42
CA VAL A 29 -7.81 -11.64 -6.20
C VAL A 29 -7.05 -10.41 -6.69
N ILE A 30 -5.72 -10.44 -6.62
CA ILE A 30 -4.87 -9.37 -7.14
C ILE A 30 -4.26 -9.85 -8.46
N PRO A 31 -4.62 -9.23 -9.60
CA PRO A 31 -4.05 -9.56 -10.90
C PRO A 31 -2.55 -9.28 -10.97
N ALA A 32 -1.87 -9.93 -11.91
CA ALA A 32 -0.49 -9.62 -12.26
C ALA A 32 -0.36 -8.15 -12.72
N ASN A 33 0.70 -7.48 -12.29
CA ASN A 33 1.05 -6.10 -12.66
C ASN A 33 -0.01 -5.04 -12.28
N ALA A 34 -0.90 -5.34 -11.33
CA ALA A 34 -1.90 -4.39 -10.86
C ALA A 34 -1.27 -3.28 -9.99
N TRP A 35 -1.76 -2.04 -10.16
CA TRP A 35 -1.52 -0.97 -9.20
C TRP A 35 -2.37 -1.17 -7.96
N LEU A 36 -1.80 -0.83 -6.79
CA LEU A 36 -2.51 -0.89 -5.52
C LEU A 36 -2.77 0.51 -5.01
N VAL A 37 -3.98 0.72 -4.50
CA VAL A 37 -4.37 1.95 -3.82
C VAL A 37 -4.74 1.58 -2.40
N PHE A 38 -4.07 2.19 -1.43
CA PHE A 38 -4.34 1.98 -0.01
C PHE A 38 -4.66 3.31 0.65
N ASP A 39 -5.79 3.39 1.33
CA ASP A 39 -6.03 4.42 2.31
C ASP A 39 -5.48 3.96 3.66
N VAL A 40 -4.52 4.71 4.18
CA VAL A 40 -3.76 4.36 5.37
C VAL A 40 -4.00 5.41 6.44
N GLU A 41 -4.24 4.96 7.67
CA GLU A 41 -4.25 5.77 8.88
C GLU A 41 -3.17 5.28 9.83
N LEU A 42 -2.29 6.18 10.29
CA LEU A 42 -1.28 5.86 11.29
C LEU A 42 -1.86 5.99 12.70
N VAL A 43 -2.37 4.90 13.24
CA VAL A 43 -3.08 4.91 14.54
C VAL A 43 -2.14 5.11 15.73
N LYS A 44 -0.96 4.47 15.73
CA LYS A 44 0.01 4.54 16.84
C LYS A 44 1.42 4.17 16.40
N VAL A 45 2.42 4.87 16.94
CA VAL A 45 3.84 4.46 16.85
C VAL A 45 4.34 4.02 18.24
N PRO A 46 4.78 2.77 18.44
CA PRO A 46 5.29 2.29 19.73
C PRO A 46 6.70 2.80 20.05
#